data_AF-A0A7J7H4L1-F1
#
_entry.id   AF-A0A7J7H4L1-F1
#
_cell.length_a   1.000
_cell.length_b   1.000
_cell.length_c   1.000
_cell.angle_alpha   90.00
_cell.angle_beta   90.00
_cell.angle_gamma   90.00
#
_symmetry.space_group_name_H-M   'P 1'
#
loop_
_entity.id
_entity.type
_entity.pdbx_description
1 polymer ?
#
loop_
_entity_poly.entity_id
_entity_poly.type
_entity_poly.pdbx_seq_one_letter_code
_entity_poly.pdbx_strand_id
1 'polypeptide(L)'
;CTYDAVIWILGVLEPKQPPNKWQILLDSIGGFAGYGLSFMFLIALVRLDRNREFKLLGALGLLCLLGMGSTNGLVSAQGKQPIFSFGVISDVQYADQPVRRSFAGVLRYYRHSICVLQRAIHKWNEIQKLKFVVNFGDIVDGCCPKDQSLNAVKLLVDEFETFKGTIYHMIGNHCLYNLPRDMLLPLLKIPSLNGHAYYDFCPISEYRFVVLDGYDISAIGWPQDHPNTIEALKFLREKNPNSEKNSPEGLMGLERRFLKFNGAVGKEQLKWLDGVLEDATKSNQKVVLCCHVPLDPGTTSQEALLWNYDEVMDVVHRYSCVKVCLAGHDHTGGHSIDSHGVHHHVFEAALECPPGTDAFGYIDVFDDRLLLIGTDRMKSTEMIFTP
;
A
#
# COMPACT_ATOMS: atom_id res chain seq x y z
N CYS A 1 1.05 10.54 39.05
CA CYS A 1 0.18 11.40 39.89
C CYS A 1 -0.41 12.49 39.01
N THR A 2 -1.73 12.55 39.02
CA THR A 2 -2.63 13.51 38.39
C THR A 2 -2.34 14.96 38.78
N TYR A 3 -2.59 15.90 37.85
CA TYR A 3 -3.36 17.12 38.09
C TYR A 3 -3.85 17.76 36.77
N ASP A 4 -5.00 18.41 36.90
CA ASP A 4 -5.92 19.01 35.94
C ASP A 4 -5.41 20.24 35.16
N ALA A 5 -6.11 20.58 34.06
CA ALA A 5 -6.77 21.90 33.89
C ALA A 5 -7.69 21.93 32.62
N VAL A 6 -9.00 22.15 32.78
CA VAL A 6 -9.76 23.42 32.56
C VAL A 6 -10.07 23.77 31.09
N ILE A 7 -11.36 23.77 30.72
CA ILE A 7 -11.96 24.72 29.76
C ILE A 7 -13.34 25.19 30.28
N TRP A 8 -13.62 26.46 30.02
CA TRP A 8 -14.54 27.40 30.67
C TRP A 8 -16.05 27.26 30.38
N ILE A 9 -16.84 27.83 31.31
CA ILE A 9 -18.27 28.19 31.23
C ILE A 9 -18.41 29.71 31.09
N LEU A 10 -19.38 30.18 30.29
CA LEU A 10 -20.20 31.39 30.51
C LEU A 10 -21.60 31.02 29.95
N GLY A 11 -22.66 30.85 30.74
CA GLY A 11 -23.47 31.89 31.42
C GLY A 11 -24.63 32.30 30.48
N VAL A 12 -25.90 32.49 30.83
CA VAL A 12 -26.66 32.70 32.08
C VAL A 12 -28.14 32.53 31.70
N LEU A 13 -28.97 31.90 32.54
CA LEU A 13 -30.34 32.37 32.84
C LEU A 13 -30.81 31.71 34.15
N GLU A 14 -31.15 32.56 35.12
CA GLU A 14 -31.44 32.25 36.51
C GLU A 14 -32.89 31.75 36.77
N PRO A 15 -33.17 31.19 37.97
CA PRO A 15 -34.23 30.21 38.22
C PRO A 15 -35.45 30.80 38.92
N LYS A 16 -36.59 30.08 38.92
CA LYS A 16 -37.62 30.19 39.97
C LYS A 16 -38.52 28.94 40.05
N GLN A 17 -38.21 28.10 41.05
CA GLN A 17 -39.12 27.40 41.99
C GLN A 17 -40.18 26.38 41.50
N PRO A 18 -40.58 25.41 42.36
CA PRO A 18 -40.82 24.02 41.99
C PRO A 18 -42.27 23.54 42.29
N PRO A 19 -42.48 22.24 42.56
CA PRO A 19 -42.97 21.20 41.67
C PRO A 19 -44.49 21.01 41.83
N ASN A 20 -45.15 20.27 40.92
CA ASN A 20 -46.13 19.22 41.26
C ASN A 20 -46.95 18.75 40.04
N LYS A 21 -47.19 17.43 40.04
CA LYS A 21 -48.23 16.67 39.32
C LYS A 21 -47.95 16.28 37.86
N TRP A 22 -47.48 15.04 37.75
CA TRP A 22 -47.94 13.98 36.86
C TRP A 22 -49.03 14.34 35.84
N GLN A 23 -48.69 14.26 34.56
CA GLN A 23 -49.64 13.95 33.50
C GLN A 23 -48.97 12.94 32.56
N ILE A 24 -49.45 11.69 32.61
CA ILE A 24 -49.24 10.71 31.55
C ILE A 24 -50.21 11.09 30.43
N LEU A 25 -49.70 11.35 29.23
CA LEU A 25 -50.50 11.37 28.01
C LEU A 25 -49.76 10.50 26.98
N LEU A 26 -50.34 9.33 26.70
CA LEU A 26 -50.09 8.56 25.49
C LEU A 26 -51.33 8.78 24.61
N ASP A 27 -51.11 9.40 23.45
CA ASP A 27 -51.89 9.33 22.20
C ASP A 27 -51.33 10.45 21.29
N SER A 28 -51.09 10.30 19.99
CA SER A 28 -51.48 9.26 19.06
C SER A 28 -50.58 9.25 17.81
N ILE A 29 -50.74 8.16 17.08
CA ILE A 29 -50.01 7.71 15.90
C ILE A 29 -50.26 8.61 14.67
N GLY A 30 -49.20 8.88 13.91
CA GLY A 30 -49.25 9.34 12.52
C GLY A 30 -48.08 8.72 11.75
N GLY A 31 -48.33 7.63 11.03
CA GLY A 31 -47.31 6.89 10.30
C GLY A 31 -47.00 7.47 8.92
N PHE A 32 -45.81 7.14 8.38
CA PHE A 32 -45.62 6.67 7.01
C PHE A 32 -44.23 6.03 6.82
N ALA A 33 -44.26 4.73 6.49
CA ALA A 33 -43.38 3.93 5.64
C ALA A 33 -41.82 3.98 5.75
N GLY A 34 -41.22 2.80 5.97
CA GLY A 34 -40.02 2.39 5.24
C GLY A 34 -38.86 1.87 6.10
N TYR A 35 -38.68 0.55 6.09
CA TYR A 35 -37.53 -0.24 6.59
C TYR A 35 -37.39 -0.38 8.11
N GLY A 36 -37.40 -1.65 8.52
CA GLY A 36 -37.59 -2.07 9.90
C GLY A 36 -36.39 -1.84 10.81
N LEU A 37 -36.70 -1.39 12.02
CA LEU A 37 -36.02 -1.69 13.27
C LEU A 37 -36.89 -1.10 14.40
N SER A 38 -37.84 -1.89 14.90
CA SER A 38 -38.63 -1.53 16.08
C SER A 38 -37.74 -1.63 17.32
N PHE A 39 -37.25 -0.49 17.82
CA PHE A 39 -36.65 -0.43 19.15
C PHE A 39 -37.76 -0.29 20.20
N MET A 40 -38.07 -1.40 20.89
CA MET A 40 -38.87 -1.38 22.12
C MET A 40 -37.96 -0.92 23.27
N PHE A 41 -38.20 0.27 23.82
CA PHE A 41 -37.62 0.68 25.11
C PHE A 41 -38.49 0.12 26.24
N LEU A 42 -37.97 -0.85 27.00
CA LEU A 42 -38.55 -1.27 28.27
C LEU A 42 -37.84 -0.51 29.40
N ILE A 43 -38.47 0.56 29.90
CA ILE A 43 -38.01 1.23 31.13
C ILE A 43 -38.57 0.45 32.32
N ALA A 44 -37.73 -0.34 32.97
CA ALA A 44 -38.03 -0.92 34.29
C ALA A 44 -37.71 0.13 35.38
N LEU A 45 -38.73 0.83 35.87
CA LEU A 45 -38.63 1.65 37.08
C LEU A 45 -38.80 0.74 38.31
N VAL A 46 -37.71 0.45 39.01
CA VAL A 46 -37.76 -0.17 40.33
C VAL A 46 -37.74 0.95 41.39
N ARG A 47 -38.87 1.11 42.08
CA ARG A 47 -38.98 1.98 43.25
C ARG A 47 -38.62 1.18 44.50
N LEU A 48 -37.52 1.55 45.14
CA LEU A 48 -37.12 1.04 46.45
C LEU A 48 -37.79 1.88 47.53
N ASP A 49 -38.61 1.26 48.38
CA ASP A 49 -38.73 1.69 49.77
C ASP A 49 -39.05 0.52 50.72
N ARG A 50 -38.71 0.77 51.98
CA ARG A 50 -38.32 -0.13 53.07
C ARG A 50 -39.31 -1.22 53.48
N ASN A 51 -38.68 -2.29 53.98
CA ASN A 51 -39.14 -3.29 54.95
C ASN A 51 -39.86 -4.55 54.42
N ARG A 52 -39.13 -5.66 54.61
CA ARG A 52 -39.55 -7.05 54.86
C ARG A 52 -39.68 -8.01 53.66
N GLU A 53 -38.76 -8.99 53.75
CA GLU A 53 -38.84 -10.41 53.37
C GLU A 53 -38.78 -10.82 51.90
N PHE A 54 -37.62 -11.43 51.60
CA PHE A 54 -37.35 -12.26 50.43
C PHE A 54 -38.16 -13.56 50.47
N LYS A 55 -38.79 -13.95 49.34
CA LYS A 55 -39.03 -15.35 48.96
C LYS A 55 -39.03 -15.52 47.43
N LEU A 56 -38.34 -16.58 47.03
CA LEU A 56 -37.92 -16.98 45.69
C LEU A 56 -39.06 -17.64 44.89
N LEU A 57 -39.17 -17.39 43.58
CA LEU A 57 -39.74 -18.33 42.62
C LEU A 57 -39.05 -18.15 41.27
N GLY A 58 -38.32 -19.19 40.84
CA GLY A 58 -37.57 -19.21 39.59
C GLY A 58 -38.40 -19.71 38.41
N ALA A 59 -37.93 -19.37 37.20
CA ALA A 59 -37.93 -20.27 36.05
C ALA A 59 -37.05 -19.68 34.92
N LEU A 60 -36.06 -20.48 34.52
CA LEU A 60 -35.40 -20.61 33.21
C LEU A 60 -35.22 -19.36 32.30
N GLY A 61 -33.95 -19.00 32.08
CA GLY A 61 -33.51 -18.16 30.97
C GLY A 61 -32.05 -18.43 30.63
N LEU A 62 -31.83 -18.95 29.42
CA LEU A 62 -30.59 -19.46 28.84
C LEU A 62 -29.45 -18.42 28.86
N LEU A 63 -28.29 -18.79 29.39
CA LEU A 63 -27.08 -17.98 29.45
C LEU A 63 -26.35 -18.07 28.09
N CYS A 64 -26.56 -17.11 27.19
CA CYS A 64 -25.64 -16.87 26.08
C CYS A 64 -24.87 -15.58 26.37
N LEU A 65 -23.60 -15.75 26.72
CA LEU A 65 -22.60 -14.69 26.77
C LEU A 65 -22.50 -13.99 25.40
N LEU A 66 -23.06 -12.79 25.29
CA LEU A 66 -22.69 -11.86 24.22
C LEU A 66 -21.32 -11.28 24.57
N GLY A 67 -20.28 -11.84 23.95
CA GLY A 67 -18.98 -11.20 23.86
C GLY A 67 -19.12 -9.87 23.11
N MET A 68 -18.85 -8.77 23.80
CA MET A 68 -18.67 -7.47 23.20
C MET A 68 -17.38 -7.50 22.39
N GLY A 69 -17.52 -7.51 21.06
CA GLY A 69 -16.46 -7.21 20.12
C GLY A 69 -16.97 -6.16 19.15
N SER A 70 -16.63 -4.89 19.40
CA SER A 70 -16.74 -3.84 18.38
C SER A 70 -15.87 -4.22 17.20
N THR A 71 -16.50 -4.73 16.14
CA THR A 71 -15.88 -4.84 14.84
C THR A 71 -16.38 -3.65 14.01
N ASN A 72 -15.58 -2.59 13.96
CA ASN A 72 -15.64 -1.66 12.83
C ASN A 72 -15.01 -2.38 11.61
N GLY A 73 -15.72 -3.39 11.11
CA GLY A 73 -15.47 -3.93 9.79
C GLY A 73 -16.26 -3.07 8.80
N LEU A 74 -15.55 -2.40 7.89
CA LEU A 74 -16.15 -2.03 6.62
C LEU A 74 -16.73 -3.33 6.03
N VAL A 75 -18.05 -3.45 6.07
CA VAL A 75 -18.79 -4.51 5.40
C VAL A 75 -18.46 -4.38 3.92
N SER A 76 -17.71 -5.34 3.40
CA SER A 76 -17.46 -5.55 1.97
C SER A 76 -18.76 -5.38 1.21
N ALA A 77 -18.79 -4.49 0.22
CA ALA A 77 -19.98 -4.03 -0.49
C ALA A 77 -20.78 -5.14 -1.19
N GLN A 78 -20.34 -6.41 -1.17
CA GLN A 78 -21.06 -7.55 -1.74
C GLN A 78 -20.96 -8.87 -0.95
N GLY A 79 -20.45 -8.89 0.28
CA GLY A 79 -20.42 -10.12 1.11
C GLY A 79 -19.58 -11.30 0.57
N LYS A 80 -18.88 -11.14 -0.57
CA LYS A 80 -17.90 -12.12 -1.07
C LYS A 80 -16.64 -12.05 -0.21
N GLN A 81 -16.10 -13.22 0.14
CA GLN A 81 -14.78 -13.35 0.78
C GLN A 81 -13.68 -13.24 -0.29
N PRO A 82 -12.52 -12.64 0.02
CA PRO A 82 -11.39 -12.63 -0.89
C PRO A 82 -10.84 -14.05 -1.10
N ILE A 83 -10.37 -14.35 -2.30
CA ILE A 83 -9.70 -15.62 -2.65
C ILE A 83 -8.39 -15.73 -1.87
N PHE A 84 -7.65 -14.63 -1.80
CA PHE A 84 -6.52 -14.43 -0.89
C PHE A 84 -6.29 -12.93 -0.69
N SER A 85 -5.42 -12.61 0.25
CA SER A 85 -5.02 -11.23 0.54
C SER A 85 -3.49 -11.15 0.63
N PHE A 86 -2.91 -9.98 0.32
CA PHE A 86 -1.47 -9.75 0.49
C PHE A 86 -1.18 -8.31 0.93
N GLY A 87 -0.11 -8.12 1.72
CA GLY A 87 0.31 -6.80 2.18
C GLY A 87 1.16 -6.05 1.15
N VAL A 88 1.10 -4.71 1.16
CA VAL A 88 1.87 -3.85 0.27
C VAL A 88 2.45 -2.65 0.99
N ILE A 89 3.71 -2.33 0.70
CA ILE A 89 4.42 -1.13 1.13
C ILE A 89 5.41 -0.72 0.04
N SER A 90 5.68 0.58 -0.07
CA SER A 90 6.68 1.12 -0.99
C SER A 90 7.55 2.17 -0.32
N ASP A 91 8.77 2.33 -0.84
CA ASP A 91 9.66 3.45 -0.56
C ASP A 91 9.83 3.72 0.95
N VAL A 92 10.22 2.66 1.68
CA VAL A 92 10.60 2.79 3.10
C VAL A 92 11.79 3.75 3.21
N GLN A 93 12.78 3.64 2.32
CA GLN A 93 13.94 4.52 2.20
C GLN A 93 14.53 4.90 3.57
N TYR A 94 14.77 3.90 4.43
CA TYR A 94 15.35 4.16 5.74
C TYR A 94 16.77 4.71 5.62
N ALA A 95 17.12 5.67 6.46
CA ALA A 95 18.49 6.04 6.76
C ALA A 95 18.56 6.69 8.15
N ASP A 96 19.69 6.52 8.85
CA ASP A 96 19.94 7.19 10.12
C ASP A 96 20.29 8.69 9.93
N GLN A 97 19.40 9.42 9.27
CA GLN A 97 19.56 10.81 8.86
C GLN A 97 18.42 11.69 9.40
N PRO A 98 18.68 12.98 9.68
CA PRO A 98 17.63 13.91 10.08
C PRO A 98 16.64 14.13 8.92
N VAL A 99 15.44 14.62 9.24
CA VAL A 99 14.42 14.99 8.25
C VAL A 99 15.00 16.03 7.28
N ARG A 100 14.79 15.84 5.97
CA ARG A 100 15.18 16.81 4.92
C ARG A 100 14.06 17.02 3.93
N ARG A 101 14.22 18.00 3.04
CA ARG A 101 13.31 18.22 1.91
C ARG A 101 13.86 17.56 0.66
N SER A 102 12.98 16.97 -0.14
CA SER A 102 13.26 16.59 -1.53
C SER A 102 13.51 17.84 -2.38
N PHE A 103 13.94 17.65 -3.63
CA PHE A 103 14.08 18.74 -4.59
C PHE A 103 12.76 19.50 -4.80
N ALA A 104 11.62 18.79 -4.77
CA ALA A 104 10.28 19.37 -4.86
C ALA A 104 9.79 19.99 -3.53
N GLY A 105 10.62 20.02 -2.49
CA GLY A 105 10.29 20.62 -1.20
C GLY A 105 9.52 19.73 -0.24
N VAL A 106 9.25 18.46 -0.58
CA VAL A 106 8.49 17.50 0.25
C VAL A 106 9.38 16.96 1.39
N LEU A 107 8.84 16.86 2.60
CA LEU A 107 9.60 16.36 3.76
C LEU A 107 9.79 14.84 3.68
N ARG A 108 11.01 14.39 3.95
CA ARG A 108 11.45 12.99 3.98
C ARG A 108 11.89 12.62 5.40
N TYR A 109 11.25 11.62 6.00
CA TYR A 109 11.41 11.23 7.40
C TYR A 109 12.25 9.95 7.55
N TYR A 110 13.51 10.00 7.13
CA TYR A 110 14.40 8.83 6.98
C TYR A 110 14.49 7.90 8.19
N ARG A 111 14.71 8.46 9.40
CA ARG A 111 14.76 7.64 10.63
C ARG A 111 13.41 7.05 11.01
N HIS A 112 12.32 7.74 10.69
CA HIS A 112 10.98 7.35 11.10
C HIS A 112 10.38 6.28 10.21
N SER A 113 10.84 6.14 8.96
CA SER A 113 10.19 5.25 8.00
C SER A 113 10.24 3.77 8.39
N ILE A 114 11.25 3.33 9.15
CA ILE A 114 11.25 1.98 9.74
C ILE A 114 10.09 1.77 10.72
N CYS A 115 9.64 2.81 11.42
CA CYS A 115 8.47 2.71 12.29
C CYS A 115 7.18 2.50 11.50
N VAL A 116 7.08 3.02 10.27
CA VAL A 116 5.95 2.75 9.35
C VAL A 116 5.97 1.27 8.96
N LEU A 117 7.15 0.73 8.61
CA LEU A 117 7.30 -0.70 8.32
C LEU A 117 6.91 -1.58 9.52
N GLN A 118 7.38 -1.25 10.72
CA GLN A 118 7.04 -1.98 11.95
C GLN A 118 5.53 -2.03 12.20
N ARG A 119 4.84 -0.90 12.03
CA ARG A 119 3.37 -0.83 12.15
C ARG A 119 2.67 -1.63 11.05
N ALA A 120 3.22 -1.60 9.82
CA ALA A 120 2.72 -2.40 8.72
C ALA A 120 2.76 -3.90 9.05
N ILE A 121 3.92 -4.39 9.45
CA ILE A 121 4.11 -5.80 9.79
C ILE A 121 3.26 -6.21 10.99
N HIS A 122 3.17 -5.37 12.02
CA HIS A 122 2.30 -5.62 13.16
C HIS A 122 0.85 -5.82 12.71
N LYS A 123 0.30 -4.87 11.93
CA LYS A 123 -1.08 -4.94 11.40
C LYS A 123 -1.29 -6.15 10.49
N TRP A 124 -0.34 -6.47 9.62
CA TRP A 124 -0.40 -7.65 8.76
C TRP A 124 -0.40 -8.97 9.55
N ASN A 125 0.42 -9.05 10.60
CA ASN A 125 0.46 -10.19 11.51
C ASN A 125 -0.82 -10.32 12.36
N GLU A 126 -1.48 -9.22 12.71
CA GLU A 126 -2.79 -9.22 13.38
C GLU A 126 -3.92 -9.73 12.48
N ILE A 127 -3.88 -9.37 11.18
CA ILE A 127 -4.86 -9.83 10.20
C ILE A 127 -4.82 -11.37 10.03
N GLN A 128 -3.65 -12.01 10.22
CA GLN A 128 -3.40 -13.47 10.18
C GLN A 128 -3.79 -14.21 8.88
N LYS A 129 -4.46 -13.56 7.92
CA LYS A 129 -4.92 -14.14 6.64
C LYS A 129 -4.09 -13.72 5.42
N LEU A 130 -3.06 -12.89 5.58
CA LEU A 130 -2.26 -12.44 4.44
C LEU A 130 -1.33 -13.56 3.97
N LYS A 131 -1.43 -13.92 2.70
CA LYS A 131 -0.68 -15.03 2.11
C LYS A 131 0.80 -14.70 1.90
N PHE A 132 1.08 -13.45 1.58
CA PHE A 132 2.41 -12.89 1.41
C PHE A 132 2.34 -11.36 1.56
N VAL A 133 3.50 -10.70 1.54
CA VAL A 133 3.62 -9.25 1.43
C VAL A 133 4.59 -8.89 0.31
N VAL A 134 4.41 -7.72 -0.30
CA VAL A 134 5.29 -7.21 -1.37
C VAL A 134 5.86 -5.86 -0.96
N ASN A 135 7.18 -5.76 -0.97
CA ASN A 135 7.92 -4.50 -0.85
C ASN A 135 8.27 -3.96 -2.24
N PHE A 136 7.73 -2.80 -2.59
CA PHE A 136 7.85 -2.20 -3.93
C PHE A 136 9.16 -1.46 -4.19
N GLY A 137 10.25 -1.84 -3.51
CA GLY A 137 11.59 -1.29 -3.74
C GLY A 137 11.97 -0.21 -2.74
N ASP A 138 13.13 0.40 -3.00
CA ASP A 138 13.67 1.52 -2.23
C ASP A 138 13.65 1.34 -0.70
N ILE A 139 14.30 0.26 -0.26
CA ILE A 139 14.33 -0.15 1.15
C ILE A 139 15.15 0.78 2.05
N VAL A 140 16.28 1.30 1.53
CA VAL A 140 17.24 2.18 2.23
C VAL A 140 17.55 3.36 1.33
N ASP A 141 17.57 4.57 1.88
CA ASP A 141 17.76 5.80 1.08
C ASP A 141 19.20 5.95 0.58
N GLY A 142 19.38 6.59 -0.58
CA GLY A 142 20.69 6.90 -1.14
C GLY A 142 21.56 7.83 -0.29
N CYS A 143 20.97 8.57 0.66
CA CYS A 143 21.70 9.38 1.64
C CYS A 143 22.30 8.57 2.80
N CYS A 144 22.01 7.27 2.90
CA CYS A 144 22.69 6.37 3.82
C CYS A 144 24.20 6.33 3.47
N PRO A 145 25.10 6.55 4.47
CA PRO A 145 26.53 6.40 4.26
C PRO A 145 26.89 5.01 3.72
N LYS A 146 27.79 4.95 2.74
CA LYS A 146 28.09 3.69 2.01
C LYS A 146 28.68 2.59 2.90
N ASP A 147 29.42 2.98 3.93
CA ASP A 147 29.95 2.09 4.96
C ASP A 147 28.85 1.53 5.90
N GLN A 148 27.65 2.13 5.90
CA GLN A 148 26.50 1.72 6.71
C GLN A 148 25.40 1.03 5.89
N SER A 149 25.39 1.18 4.57
CA SER A 149 24.37 0.65 3.66
C SER A 149 24.06 -0.83 3.89
N LEU A 150 25.08 -1.69 4.06
CA LEU A 150 24.87 -3.12 4.31
C LEU A 150 24.11 -3.38 5.61
N ASN A 151 24.47 -2.69 6.69
CA ASN A 151 23.83 -2.86 7.99
C ASN A 151 22.41 -2.30 7.99
N ALA A 152 22.18 -1.17 7.29
CA ALA A 152 20.84 -0.61 7.11
C ALA A 152 19.94 -1.58 6.33
N VAL A 153 20.42 -2.16 5.22
CA VAL A 153 19.63 -3.14 4.45
C VAL A 153 19.32 -4.37 5.30
N LYS A 154 20.31 -4.91 6.03
CA LYS A 154 20.09 -6.05 6.94
C LYS A 154 19.05 -5.73 8.02
N LEU A 155 19.13 -4.56 8.66
CA LEU A 155 18.15 -4.13 9.66
C LEU A 155 16.73 -4.17 9.11
N LEU A 156 16.52 -3.67 7.88
CA LEU A 156 15.19 -3.62 7.27
C LEU A 156 14.74 -5.01 6.81
N VAL A 157 15.66 -5.84 6.30
CA VAL A 157 15.37 -7.24 5.97
C VAL A 157 14.97 -8.03 7.22
N ASP A 158 15.72 -7.91 8.32
CA ASP A 158 15.41 -8.55 9.60
C ASP A 158 14.03 -8.11 10.13
N GLU A 159 13.68 -6.83 9.96
CA GLU A 159 12.36 -6.31 10.29
C GLU A 159 11.28 -6.97 9.42
N PHE A 160 11.44 -7.00 8.09
CA PHE A 160 10.52 -7.70 7.17
C PHE A 160 10.34 -9.18 7.56
N GLU A 161 11.41 -9.86 7.97
CA GLU A 161 11.39 -11.26 8.39
C GLU A 161 10.59 -11.52 9.68
N THR A 162 10.17 -10.47 10.41
CA THR A 162 9.21 -10.60 11.52
C THR A 162 7.76 -10.83 11.03
N PHE A 163 7.47 -10.63 9.74
CA PHE A 163 6.21 -11.03 9.13
C PHE A 163 6.10 -12.56 9.06
N LYS A 164 4.95 -13.11 9.49
CA LYS A 164 4.70 -14.56 9.53
C LYS A 164 4.24 -15.11 8.18
N GLY A 165 5.05 -14.93 7.13
CA GLY A 165 4.73 -15.41 5.80
C GLY A 165 5.83 -15.13 4.78
N THR A 166 5.49 -15.27 3.51
CA THR A 166 6.45 -14.99 2.42
C THR A 166 6.53 -13.49 2.17
N ILE A 167 7.74 -12.97 1.99
CA ILE A 167 7.99 -11.59 1.56
C ILE A 167 8.58 -11.63 0.16
N TYR A 168 7.98 -10.87 -0.75
CA TYR A 168 8.52 -10.63 -2.07
C TYR A 168 9.09 -9.21 -2.13
N HIS A 169 10.31 -9.09 -2.63
CA HIS A 169 10.97 -7.82 -2.81
C HIS A 169 11.17 -7.55 -4.29
N MET A 170 11.20 -6.28 -4.65
CA MET A 170 11.80 -5.79 -5.89
C MET A 170 12.85 -4.74 -5.55
N ILE A 171 13.70 -4.41 -6.53
CA ILE A 171 14.72 -3.38 -6.37
C ILE A 171 14.19 -2.03 -6.88
N GLY A 172 14.59 -0.96 -6.20
CA GLY A 172 14.45 0.41 -6.69
C GLY A 172 15.81 1.09 -6.87
N ASN A 173 15.82 2.33 -7.34
CA ASN A 173 17.05 3.11 -7.56
C ASN A 173 17.82 3.33 -6.25
N HIS A 174 17.14 3.61 -5.13
CA HIS A 174 17.81 3.80 -3.85
C HIS A 174 18.44 2.50 -3.32
N CYS A 175 17.87 1.33 -3.65
CA CYS A 175 18.54 0.06 -3.36
C CYS A 175 19.89 -0.02 -4.09
N LEU A 176 19.91 0.35 -5.37
CA LEU A 176 21.09 0.30 -6.26
C LEU A 176 22.11 1.42 -6.00
N TYR A 177 21.71 2.52 -5.34
CA TYR A 177 22.65 3.50 -4.81
C TYR A 177 23.46 2.93 -3.65
N ASN A 178 22.90 1.98 -2.91
CA ASN A 178 23.43 1.51 -1.63
C ASN A 178 24.30 0.26 -1.77
N LEU A 179 23.80 -0.78 -2.45
CA LEU A 179 24.50 -2.04 -2.60
C LEU A 179 24.51 -2.49 -4.07
N PRO A 180 25.62 -3.09 -4.54
CA PRO A 180 25.64 -3.76 -5.84
C PRO A 180 24.70 -4.97 -5.85
N ARG A 181 24.26 -5.35 -7.06
CA ARG A 181 23.27 -6.42 -7.29
C ARG A 181 23.68 -7.76 -6.68
N ASP A 182 24.94 -8.14 -6.77
CA ASP A 182 25.49 -9.41 -6.25
C ASP A 182 25.39 -9.55 -4.72
N MET A 183 25.41 -8.43 -3.99
CA MET A 183 25.15 -8.41 -2.54
C MET A 183 23.67 -8.20 -2.21
N LEU A 184 23.00 -7.33 -2.94
CA LEU A 184 21.62 -6.91 -2.64
C LEU A 184 20.60 -8.02 -2.91
N LEU A 185 20.64 -8.68 -4.07
CA LEU A 185 19.62 -9.64 -4.47
C LEU A 185 19.54 -10.86 -3.53
N PRO A 186 20.67 -11.45 -3.08
CA PRO A 186 20.64 -12.52 -2.08
C PRO A 186 20.09 -12.08 -0.73
N LEU A 187 20.41 -10.87 -0.26
CA LEU A 187 19.88 -10.33 1.00
C LEU A 187 18.35 -10.19 0.95
N LEU A 188 17.82 -9.75 -0.19
CA LEU A 188 16.39 -9.62 -0.43
C LEU A 188 15.72 -10.93 -0.86
N LYS A 189 16.46 -12.04 -0.93
CA LYS A 189 15.98 -13.35 -1.41
C LYS A 189 15.27 -13.27 -2.77
N ILE A 190 15.71 -12.34 -3.64
CA ILE A 190 15.16 -12.19 -4.98
C ILE A 190 15.69 -13.34 -5.85
N PRO A 191 14.81 -14.14 -6.48
CA PRO A 191 15.23 -15.12 -7.48
C PRO A 191 15.99 -14.40 -8.60
N SER A 192 17.26 -14.74 -8.79
CA SER A 192 18.10 -14.06 -9.78
C SER A 192 18.69 -15.05 -10.77
N LEU A 193 18.63 -14.66 -12.04
CA LEU A 193 19.39 -15.27 -13.12
C LEU A 193 20.39 -14.23 -13.61
N ASN A 194 21.69 -14.53 -13.54
CA ASN A 194 22.77 -13.65 -14.01
C ASN A 194 22.73 -12.21 -13.45
N GLY A 195 22.27 -12.01 -12.21
CA GLY A 195 22.20 -10.69 -11.57
C GLY A 195 20.98 -9.84 -11.95
N HIS A 196 20.09 -10.36 -12.80
CA HIS A 196 18.79 -9.74 -13.06
C HIS A 196 17.83 -9.97 -11.90
N ALA A 197 16.91 -9.03 -11.69
CA ALA A 197 15.99 -9.01 -10.55
C ALA A 197 14.51 -9.17 -10.94
N TYR A 198 14.23 -9.64 -12.16
CA TYR A 198 12.88 -9.93 -12.62
C TYR A 198 12.55 -11.41 -12.42
N TYR A 199 11.31 -11.70 -12.04
CA TYR A 199 10.83 -13.04 -11.77
C TYR A 199 9.29 -13.06 -11.75
N ASP A 200 8.69 -14.25 -11.77
CA ASP A 200 7.26 -14.41 -11.61
C ASP A 200 6.93 -15.53 -10.60
N PHE A 201 5.72 -15.50 -10.06
CA PHE A 201 5.22 -16.54 -9.15
C PHE A 201 3.69 -16.64 -9.17
N CYS A 202 3.18 -17.81 -8.81
CA CYS A 202 1.74 -18.07 -8.73
C CYS A 202 1.35 -18.31 -7.26
N PRO A 203 0.75 -17.33 -6.55
CA PRO A 203 0.26 -17.59 -5.20
C PRO A 203 -0.86 -18.64 -5.19
N ILE A 204 -1.64 -18.72 -6.27
CA ILE A 204 -2.67 -19.75 -6.54
C ILE A 204 -2.70 -20.03 -8.05
N SER A 205 -3.45 -21.04 -8.48
CA SER A 205 -3.55 -21.43 -9.90
C SER A 205 -4.08 -20.31 -10.80
N GLU A 206 -4.98 -19.47 -10.30
CA GLU A 206 -5.74 -18.47 -11.04
C GLU A 206 -5.01 -17.13 -11.18
N TYR A 207 -3.94 -16.91 -10.40
CA TYR A 207 -3.21 -15.65 -10.36
C TYR A 207 -1.72 -15.86 -10.59
N ARG A 208 -1.14 -14.97 -11.38
CA ARG A 208 0.31 -14.85 -11.55
C ARG A 208 0.74 -13.43 -11.23
N PHE A 209 1.80 -13.31 -10.45
CA PHE A 209 2.48 -12.06 -10.19
C PHE A 209 3.76 -12.04 -11.01
N VAL A 210 3.98 -10.95 -11.73
CA VAL A 210 5.17 -10.75 -12.56
C VAL A 210 5.89 -9.53 -12.03
N VAL A 211 7.12 -9.69 -11.59
CA VAL A 211 7.95 -8.60 -11.05
C VAL A 211 8.99 -8.24 -12.11
N LEU A 212 8.93 -7.00 -12.58
CA LEU A 212 9.89 -6.43 -13.52
C LEU A 212 11.07 -5.78 -12.80
N ASP A 213 12.25 -5.92 -13.41
CA ASP A 213 13.44 -5.15 -13.11
C ASP A 213 13.43 -3.89 -13.98
N GLY A 214 12.85 -2.80 -13.45
CA GLY A 214 12.83 -1.49 -14.11
C GLY A 214 14.20 -0.82 -14.25
N TYR A 215 15.26 -1.45 -13.71
CA TYR A 215 16.64 -1.00 -13.76
C TYR A 215 17.54 -1.95 -14.56
N ASP A 216 16.95 -2.82 -15.38
CA ASP A 216 17.67 -3.75 -16.24
C ASP A 216 18.59 -3.01 -17.21
N ILE A 217 18.08 -2.02 -17.95
CA ILE A 217 18.88 -1.02 -18.66
C ILE A 217 18.82 0.28 -17.86
N SER A 218 19.86 0.57 -17.09
CA SER A 218 19.94 1.80 -16.30
C SER A 218 21.37 2.28 -16.10
N ALA A 219 21.52 3.57 -15.79
CA ALA A 219 22.81 4.19 -15.54
C ALA A 219 23.38 3.89 -14.13
N ILE A 220 22.70 3.01 -13.38
CA ILE A 220 22.98 2.67 -11.97
C ILE A 220 22.83 1.16 -11.75
N GLY A 221 23.38 0.64 -10.65
CA GLY A 221 23.19 -0.75 -10.21
C GLY A 221 24.06 -1.81 -10.87
N TRP A 222 24.32 -1.73 -12.18
CA TRP A 222 25.27 -2.59 -12.87
C TRP A 222 26.72 -2.05 -12.81
N PRO A 223 27.75 -2.91 -12.94
CA PRO A 223 29.13 -2.48 -13.11
C PRO A 223 29.31 -1.49 -14.27
N GLN A 224 30.31 -0.62 -14.21
CA GLN A 224 30.51 0.45 -15.21
C GLN A 224 30.77 -0.06 -16.63
N ASP A 225 31.42 -1.21 -16.75
CA ASP A 225 31.76 -1.90 -17.99
C ASP A 225 30.70 -2.92 -18.43
N HIS A 226 29.61 -3.07 -17.67
CA HIS A 226 28.51 -3.96 -18.04
C HIS A 226 27.79 -3.46 -19.31
N PRO A 227 27.40 -4.35 -20.25
CA PRO A 227 26.71 -3.96 -21.48
C PRO A 227 25.47 -3.07 -21.23
N ASN A 228 24.66 -3.42 -20.23
CA ASN A 228 23.46 -2.66 -19.88
C ASN A 228 23.78 -1.24 -19.40
N THR A 229 24.88 -1.05 -18.64
CA THR A 229 25.33 0.28 -18.21
C THR A 229 25.78 1.10 -19.39
N ILE A 230 26.56 0.50 -20.31
CA ILE A 230 27.06 1.18 -21.51
C ILE A 230 25.89 1.63 -22.40
N GLU A 231 24.91 0.75 -22.61
CA GLU A 231 23.68 1.04 -23.36
C GLU A 231 22.89 2.17 -22.70
N ALA A 232 22.62 2.07 -21.40
CA ALA A 232 21.87 3.08 -20.66
C ALA A 232 22.55 4.44 -20.66
N LEU A 233 23.86 4.50 -20.46
CA LEU A 233 24.63 5.76 -20.49
C LEU A 233 24.63 6.37 -21.90
N LYS A 234 24.64 5.56 -22.96
CA LYS A 234 24.50 6.06 -24.33
C LYS A 234 23.10 6.66 -24.54
N PHE A 235 22.06 5.90 -24.23
CA PHE A 235 20.66 6.34 -24.36
C PHE A 235 20.41 7.64 -23.58
N LEU A 236 20.85 7.70 -22.32
CA LEU A 236 20.63 8.85 -21.46
C LEU A 236 21.41 10.10 -21.93
N ARG A 237 22.59 9.94 -22.53
CA ARG A 237 23.32 11.06 -23.16
C ARG A 237 22.59 11.62 -24.37
N GLU A 238 21.93 10.75 -25.15
CA GLU A 238 21.15 11.15 -26.33
C GLU A 238 19.83 11.84 -25.95
N LYS A 239 19.16 11.36 -24.89
CA LYS A 239 17.83 11.83 -24.49
C LYS A 239 17.82 12.98 -23.50
N ASN A 240 18.83 13.08 -22.63
CA ASN A 240 18.92 14.13 -21.63
C ASN A 240 20.18 14.98 -21.88
N PRO A 241 20.06 16.25 -22.33
CA PRO A 241 21.20 17.08 -22.66
C PRO A 241 21.94 17.63 -21.42
N ASN A 242 21.35 17.52 -20.22
CA ASN A 242 21.90 18.10 -19.00
C ASN A 242 23.19 17.40 -18.55
N SER A 243 24.09 18.13 -17.88
CA SER A 243 25.27 17.52 -17.25
C SER A 243 24.88 16.71 -16.00
N GLU A 244 24.03 17.28 -15.14
CA GLU A 244 23.35 16.56 -14.07
C GLU A 244 22.18 15.76 -14.65
N LYS A 245 22.39 14.45 -14.81
CA LYS A 245 21.43 13.54 -15.46
C LYS A 245 20.16 13.28 -14.64
N ASN A 246 20.08 13.72 -13.39
CA ASN A 246 18.83 13.74 -12.64
C ASN A 246 18.00 15.01 -12.86
N SER A 247 18.52 16.01 -13.58
CA SER A 247 17.77 17.24 -13.87
C SER A 247 16.81 17.03 -15.06
N PRO A 248 15.51 17.34 -14.89
CA PRO A 248 14.54 17.39 -15.99
C PRO A 248 14.49 18.75 -16.69
N GLU A 249 15.39 19.68 -16.36
CA GLU A 249 15.39 21.02 -16.93
C GLU A 249 15.54 20.97 -18.46
N GLY A 250 14.70 21.72 -19.18
CA GLY A 250 14.68 21.72 -20.65
C GLY A 250 14.00 20.50 -21.31
N LEU A 251 13.70 19.43 -20.56
CA LEU A 251 12.91 18.31 -21.07
C LEU A 251 11.41 18.64 -21.03
N MET A 252 10.69 18.23 -22.07
CA MET A 252 9.29 18.58 -22.28
C MET A 252 8.40 17.33 -22.32
N GLY A 253 7.21 17.43 -21.71
CA GLY A 253 6.24 16.33 -21.69
C GLY A 253 6.85 15.03 -21.16
N LEU A 254 6.48 13.92 -21.78
CA LEU A 254 6.94 12.59 -21.36
C LEU A 254 8.46 12.40 -21.46
N GLU A 255 9.19 13.24 -22.19
CA GLU A 255 10.66 13.14 -22.23
C GLU A 255 11.31 13.51 -20.89
N ARG A 256 10.57 14.19 -19.99
CA ARG A 256 11.02 14.47 -18.62
C ARG A 256 11.35 13.23 -17.81
N ARG A 257 10.92 12.04 -18.27
CA ARG A 257 11.24 10.74 -17.67
C ARG A 257 12.67 10.27 -17.89
N PHE A 258 13.41 10.86 -18.83
CA PHE A 258 14.77 10.43 -19.17
C PHE A 258 15.79 10.94 -18.16
N LEU A 259 15.70 10.44 -16.93
CA LEU A 259 16.51 10.84 -15.78
C LEU A 259 17.32 9.65 -15.26
N LYS A 260 18.51 9.93 -14.73
CA LYS A 260 19.45 8.91 -14.22
C LYS A 260 18.86 8.04 -13.10
N PHE A 261 17.90 8.57 -12.34
CA PHE A 261 17.23 7.84 -11.28
C PHE A 261 16.14 6.88 -11.77
N ASN A 262 15.85 6.82 -13.07
CA ASN A 262 14.96 5.84 -13.70
C ASN A 262 15.77 4.78 -14.48
N GLY A 263 15.07 3.92 -15.20
CA GLY A 263 15.65 2.94 -16.11
C GLY A 263 14.66 2.47 -17.16
N ALA A 264 15.04 1.42 -17.86
CA ALA A 264 14.26 0.73 -18.88
C ALA A 264 14.29 -0.79 -18.66
N VAL A 265 13.27 -1.47 -19.16
CA VAL A 265 13.22 -2.93 -19.25
C VAL A 265 13.97 -3.35 -20.52
N GLY A 266 14.96 -4.24 -20.39
CA GLY A 266 15.79 -4.68 -21.51
C GLY A 266 15.06 -5.63 -22.46
N LYS A 267 15.61 -5.80 -23.67
CA LYS A 267 14.99 -6.62 -24.75
C LYS A 267 14.77 -8.07 -24.35
N GLU A 268 15.73 -8.68 -23.64
CA GLU A 268 15.60 -10.05 -23.16
C GLU A 268 14.51 -10.17 -22.09
N GLN A 269 14.37 -9.15 -21.23
CA GLN A 269 13.30 -9.10 -20.24
C GLN A 269 11.92 -8.86 -20.90
N LEU A 270 11.82 -8.01 -21.93
CA LEU A 270 10.59 -7.83 -22.71
C LEU A 270 10.16 -9.14 -23.39
N LYS A 271 11.11 -9.88 -23.97
CA LYS A 271 10.87 -11.19 -24.57
C LYS A 271 10.45 -12.23 -23.53
N TRP A 272 11.07 -12.21 -22.35
CA TRP A 272 10.66 -13.06 -21.23
C TRP A 272 9.23 -12.72 -20.76
N LEU A 273 8.92 -11.43 -20.59
CA LEU A 273 7.58 -10.97 -20.23
C LEU A 273 6.54 -11.46 -21.23
N ASP A 274 6.82 -11.34 -22.53
CA ASP A 274 5.95 -11.83 -23.59
C ASP A 274 5.60 -13.31 -23.41
N GLY A 275 6.61 -14.16 -23.19
CA GLY A 275 6.41 -15.59 -22.94
C GLY A 275 5.62 -15.89 -21.66
N VAL A 276 5.89 -15.15 -20.57
CA VAL A 276 5.15 -15.29 -19.30
C VAL A 276 3.67 -14.94 -19.48
N LEU A 277 3.36 -13.88 -20.23
CA LEU A 277 1.98 -13.47 -20.50
C LEU A 277 1.26 -14.42 -21.46
N GLU A 278 1.98 -14.98 -22.43
CA GLU A 278 1.46 -16.03 -23.31
C GLU A 278 1.08 -17.28 -22.50
N ASP A 279 1.95 -17.72 -21.60
CA ASP A 279 1.71 -18.88 -20.74
C ASP A 279 0.59 -18.64 -19.72
N ALA A 280 0.52 -17.44 -19.15
CA ALA A 280 -0.57 -17.03 -18.26
C ALA A 280 -1.92 -17.04 -19.00
N THR A 281 -1.94 -16.60 -20.26
CA THR A 281 -3.13 -16.64 -21.12
C THR A 281 -3.57 -18.08 -21.39
N LYS A 282 -2.65 -18.98 -21.77
CA LYS A 282 -2.94 -20.41 -21.99
C LYS A 282 -3.47 -21.10 -20.73
N SER A 283 -3.01 -20.65 -19.57
CA SER A 283 -3.40 -21.18 -18.26
C SER A 283 -4.61 -20.44 -17.64
N ASN A 284 -5.25 -19.54 -18.38
CA ASN A 284 -6.41 -18.75 -17.92
C ASN A 284 -6.17 -18.01 -16.59
N GLN A 285 -4.97 -17.46 -16.42
CA GLN A 285 -4.56 -16.76 -15.22
C GLN A 285 -4.81 -15.25 -15.35
N LYS A 286 -5.07 -14.59 -14.22
CA LYS A 286 -5.07 -13.13 -14.09
C LYS A 286 -3.69 -12.68 -13.63
N VAL A 287 -3.12 -11.70 -14.32
CA VAL A 287 -1.76 -11.22 -14.06
C VAL A 287 -1.81 -9.89 -13.32
N VAL A 288 -1.03 -9.83 -12.23
CA VAL A 288 -0.64 -8.58 -11.56
C VAL A 288 0.82 -8.31 -11.91
N LEU A 289 1.06 -7.24 -12.66
CA LEU A 289 2.39 -6.81 -13.04
C LEU A 289 2.91 -5.82 -11.99
N CYS A 290 4.12 -6.03 -11.50
CA CYS A 290 4.75 -5.21 -10.48
C CYS A 290 6.05 -4.63 -11.03
N CYS A 291 6.26 -3.34 -10.91
CA CYS A 291 7.53 -2.69 -11.21
C CYS A 291 7.75 -1.57 -10.21
N HIS A 292 8.97 -1.36 -9.72
CA HIS A 292 9.21 -0.20 -8.85
C HIS A 292 8.90 1.12 -9.57
N VAL A 293 9.28 1.22 -10.85
CA VAL A 293 9.06 2.42 -11.68
C VAL A 293 7.68 2.35 -12.37
N PRO A 294 6.84 3.39 -12.28
CA PRO A 294 5.52 3.45 -12.91
C PRO A 294 5.52 3.18 -14.42
N LEU A 295 4.43 2.57 -14.89
CA LEU A 295 4.21 2.18 -16.29
C LEU A 295 3.14 3.00 -17.01
N ASP A 296 2.41 3.89 -16.32
CA ASP A 296 1.37 4.71 -16.92
C ASP A 296 1.51 6.19 -16.53
N PRO A 297 1.58 7.12 -17.50
CA PRO A 297 1.72 8.55 -17.23
C PRO A 297 0.51 9.17 -16.49
N GLY A 298 -0.64 8.51 -16.45
CA GLY A 298 -1.81 8.97 -15.70
C GLY A 298 -1.70 8.73 -14.18
N THR A 299 -0.71 7.95 -13.72
CA THR A 299 -0.52 7.61 -12.30
C THR A 299 0.63 8.33 -11.61
N THR A 300 1.44 9.07 -12.35
CA THR A 300 2.72 9.58 -11.86
C THR A 300 3.09 10.93 -12.50
N SER A 301 3.98 11.66 -11.86
CA SER A 301 4.77 12.71 -12.49
C SER A 301 5.54 12.19 -13.71
N GLN A 302 5.74 13.06 -14.70
CA GLN A 302 6.43 12.67 -15.94
C GLN A 302 7.87 12.26 -15.67
N GLU A 303 8.49 12.78 -14.61
CA GLU A 303 9.85 12.52 -14.17
C GLU A 303 10.05 11.11 -13.60
N ALA A 304 9.00 10.46 -13.10
CA ALA A 304 9.10 9.15 -12.45
C ALA A 304 8.73 7.98 -13.38
N LEU A 305 8.30 8.25 -14.62
CA LEU A 305 7.89 7.21 -15.56
C LEU A 305 9.07 6.37 -16.09
N LEU A 306 8.84 5.08 -16.34
CA LEU A 306 9.84 4.19 -16.95
C LEU A 306 10.26 4.70 -18.35
N TRP A 307 11.55 4.63 -18.68
CA TRP A 307 12.07 5.18 -19.95
C TRP A 307 11.36 4.61 -21.17
N ASN A 308 11.18 3.29 -21.22
CA ASN A 308 10.48 2.58 -22.29
C ASN A 308 9.13 2.01 -21.82
N TYR A 309 8.39 2.76 -20.99
CA TYR A 309 7.06 2.36 -20.54
C TYR A 309 6.15 1.96 -21.72
N ASP A 310 6.26 2.66 -22.84
CA ASP A 310 5.54 2.40 -24.08
C ASP A 310 5.86 1.02 -24.66
N GLU A 311 7.14 0.63 -24.73
CA GLU A 311 7.51 -0.72 -25.19
C GLU A 311 7.02 -1.82 -24.25
N VAL A 312 7.04 -1.58 -22.93
CA VAL A 312 6.48 -2.53 -21.95
C VAL A 312 4.97 -2.64 -22.12
N MET A 313 4.28 -1.51 -22.26
CA MET A 313 2.84 -1.49 -22.41
C MET A 313 2.38 -2.07 -23.76
N ASP A 314 3.16 -1.91 -24.83
CA ASP A 314 2.92 -2.59 -26.10
C ASP A 314 2.92 -4.11 -25.93
N VAL A 315 3.81 -4.67 -25.10
CA VAL A 315 3.79 -6.11 -24.77
C VAL A 315 2.55 -6.45 -23.95
N VAL A 316 2.25 -5.69 -22.89
CA VAL A 316 1.10 -5.90 -22.00
C VAL A 316 -0.21 -5.89 -22.77
N HIS A 317 -0.42 -4.91 -23.65
CA HIS A 317 -1.66 -4.70 -24.40
C HIS A 317 -1.94 -5.78 -25.46
N ARG A 318 -0.97 -6.66 -25.76
CA ARG A 318 -1.22 -7.86 -26.58
C ARG A 318 -2.01 -8.94 -25.85
N TYR A 319 -2.13 -8.85 -24.52
CA TYR A 319 -2.74 -9.87 -23.67
C TYR A 319 -3.85 -9.29 -22.78
N SER A 320 -4.99 -9.98 -22.72
CA SER A 320 -6.09 -9.60 -21.82
C SER A 320 -5.93 -10.11 -20.38
N CYS A 321 -4.91 -10.93 -20.13
CA CYS A 321 -4.66 -11.56 -18.83
C CYS A 321 -4.13 -10.57 -17.79
N VAL A 322 -3.44 -9.50 -18.20
CA VAL A 322 -2.95 -8.44 -17.29
C VAL A 322 -4.11 -7.58 -16.85
N LYS A 323 -4.35 -7.52 -15.53
CA LYS A 323 -5.47 -6.77 -14.95
C LYS A 323 -5.03 -5.53 -14.19
N VAL A 324 -3.87 -5.60 -13.54
CA VAL A 324 -3.35 -4.51 -12.69
C VAL A 324 -1.84 -4.42 -12.82
N CYS A 325 -1.34 -3.20 -12.98
CA CYS A 325 0.05 -2.80 -12.83
C CYS A 325 0.22 -2.04 -11.50
N LEU A 326 1.13 -2.51 -10.65
CA LEU A 326 1.43 -1.92 -9.34
C LEU A 326 2.86 -1.37 -9.33
N ALA A 327 3.04 -0.18 -8.75
CA ALA A 327 4.34 0.47 -8.67
C ALA A 327 4.56 1.33 -7.42
N GLY A 328 5.80 1.78 -7.25
CA GLY A 328 6.25 2.73 -6.22
C GLY A 328 6.86 3.97 -6.86
N HIS A 329 7.99 4.44 -6.31
CA HIS A 329 8.89 5.46 -6.88
C HIS A 329 8.34 6.89 -6.91
N ASP A 330 7.11 7.10 -7.38
CA ASP A 330 6.41 8.37 -7.19
C ASP A 330 5.69 8.37 -5.84
N HIS A 331 6.34 8.98 -4.87
CA HIS A 331 5.93 9.01 -3.47
C HIS A 331 4.53 9.60 -3.22
N THR A 332 3.98 10.33 -4.20
CA THR A 332 2.65 10.92 -4.14
C THR A 332 1.55 9.86 -4.23
N GLY A 333 1.85 8.72 -4.86
CA GLY A 333 0.87 7.72 -5.26
C GLY A 333 -0.04 8.18 -6.40
N GLY A 334 -0.83 7.25 -6.93
CA GLY A 334 -1.74 7.54 -8.04
C GLY A 334 -2.50 6.32 -8.52
N HIS A 335 -3.62 6.55 -9.21
CA HIS A 335 -4.42 5.49 -9.81
C HIS A 335 -5.02 5.95 -11.14
N SER A 336 -4.96 5.08 -12.14
CA SER A 336 -5.57 5.30 -13.46
C SER A 336 -6.05 3.96 -14.04
N ILE A 337 -6.80 4.06 -15.14
CA ILE A 337 -7.18 2.93 -15.97
C ILE A 337 -6.79 3.31 -17.39
N ASP A 338 -6.00 2.47 -18.04
CA ASP A 338 -5.59 2.74 -19.42
C ASP A 338 -6.70 2.40 -20.43
N SER A 339 -6.45 2.70 -21.70
CA SER A 339 -7.41 2.48 -22.79
C SER A 339 -7.77 1.00 -23.03
N HIS A 340 -6.99 0.07 -22.48
CA HIS A 340 -7.21 -1.38 -22.58
C HIS A 340 -7.87 -1.96 -21.32
N GLY A 341 -8.23 -1.11 -20.35
CA GLY A 341 -8.88 -1.53 -19.11
C GLY A 341 -7.91 -2.06 -18.05
N VAL A 342 -6.59 -1.90 -18.23
CA VAL A 342 -5.61 -2.28 -17.21
C VAL A 342 -5.56 -1.17 -16.16
N HIS A 343 -5.70 -1.55 -14.89
CA HIS A 343 -5.51 -0.61 -13.79
C HIS A 343 -4.04 -0.36 -13.56
N HIS A 344 -3.67 0.89 -13.31
CA HIS A 344 -2.33 1.26 -12.86
C HIS A 344 -2.45 1.89 -11.47
N HIS A 345 -1.64 1.44 -10.52
CA HIS A 345 -1.64 1.98 -9.17
C HIS A 345 -0.22 2.18 -8.66
N VAL A 346 0.09 3.40 -8.26
CA VAL A 346 1.37 3.79 -7.64
C VAL A 346 1.13 4.03 -6.16
N PHE A 347 1.94 3.42 -5.31
CA PHE A 347 1.80 3.51 -3.85
C PHE A 347 2.50 4.73 -3.28
N GLU A 348 1.84 5.38 -2.31
CA GLU A 348 2.43 6.43 -1.50
C GLU A 348 3.62 5.92 -0.69
N ALA A 349 4.68 6.74 -0.57
CA ALA A 349 5.91 6.34 0.09
C ALA A 349 5.81 6.38 1.63
N ALA A 350 6.29 5.32 2.28
CA ALA A 350 6.47 5.28 3.72
C ALA A 350 7.48 6.35 4.23
N LEU A 351 8.47 6.73 3.41
CA LEU A 351 9.44 7.77 3.74
C LEU A 351 8.80 9.13 4.05
N GLU A 352 7.72 9.48 3.35
CA GLU A 352 7.14 10.81 3.44
C GLU A 352 6.08 10.94 4.53
N CYS A 353 5.89 9.91 5.35
CA CYS A 353 4.97 9.91 6.48
C CYS A 353 5.54 10.70 7.67
N PRO A 354 4.89 11.80 8.09
CA PRO A 354 5.19 12.40 9.39
C PRO A 354 4.98 11.41 10.54
N PRO A 355 5.69 11.59 11.68
CA PRO A 355 5.45 10.79 12.87
C PRO A 355 3.98 10.72 13.26
N GLY A 356 3.47 9.50 13.41
CA GLY A 356 2.06 9.24 13.75
C GLY A 356 1.14 9.05 12.55
N THR A 357 1.69 9.00 11.32
CA THR A 357 0.96 8.65 10.10
C THR A 357 1.64 7.50 9.37
N ASP A 358 0.91 6.84 8.48
CA ASP A 358 1.37 5.68 7.73
C ASP A 358 1.14 5.75 6.21
N ALA A 359 1.81 4.87 5.48
CA ALA A 359 1.59 4.61 4.06
C ALA A 359 1.91 3.13 3.78
N PHE A 360 0.93 2.27 4.03
CA PHE A 360 0.97 0.85 3.71
C PHE A 360 -0.47 0.32 3.67
N GLY A 361 -0.67 -0.86 3.10
CA GLY A 361 -1.98 -1.46 3.01
C GLY A 361 -1.95 -2.96 2.85
N TYR A 362 -3.10 -3.52 2.54
CA TYR A 362 -3.21 -4.87 2.00
C TYR A 362 -4.26 -4.89 0.90
N ILE A 363 -4.12 -5.83 -0.03
CA ILE A 363 -5.02 -6.01 -1.16
C ILE A 363 -5.78 -7.30 -0.95
N ASP A 364 -7.11 -7.20 -0.94
CA ASP A 364 -8.02 -8.34 -1.03
C ASP A 364 -8.24 -8.68 -2.52
N VAL A 365 -7.98 -9.92 -2.90
CA VAL A 365 -8.04 -10.40 -4.29
C VAL A 365 -9.32 -11.19 -4.52
N PHE A 366 -10.08 -10.82 -5.56
CA PHE A 366 -11.32 -11.47 -5.98
C PHE A 366 -11.25 -11.85 -7.46
N ASP A 367 -12.18 -12.68 -7.93
CA ASP A 367 -12.20 -13.06 -9.33
C ASP A 367 -12.40 -11.90 -10.31
N ASP A 368 -13.11 -10.86 -9.86
CA ASP A 368 -13.56 -9.73 -10.67
C ASP A 368 -12.88 -8.41 -10.31
N ARG A 369 -12.05 -8.36 -9.26
CA ARG A 369 -11.39 -7.13 -8.83
C ARG A 369 -10.23 -7.34 -7.86
N LEU A 370 -9.41 -6.31 -7.70
CA LEU A 370 -8.56 -6.12 -6.53
C LEU A 370 -9.14 -4.99 -5.66
N LEU A 371 -9.14 -5.15 -4.34
CA LEU A 371 -9.51 -4.10 -3.39
C LEU A 371 -8.32 -3.77 -2.50
N LEU A 372 -7.69 -2.62 -2.75
CA LEU A 372 -6.68 -2.06 -1.87
C LEU A 372 -7.36 -1.46 -0.63
N ILE A 373 -6.90 -1.87 0.54
CA ILE A 373 -7.29 -1.33 1.83
C ILE A 373 -6.05 -0.65 2.42
N GLY A 374 -5.94 0.64 2.16
CA GLY A 374 -4.80 1.45 2.56
C GLY A 374 -4.92 2.01 3.97
N THR A 375 -3.80 2.49 4.52
CA THR A 375 -3.70 3.15 5.82
C THR A 375 -3.19 4.58 5.62
N ASP A 376 -3.88 5.54 6.23
CA ASP A 376 -3.57 6.98 6.22
C ASP A 376 -3.32 7.58 4.83
N ARG A 377 -2.06 7.82 4.45
CA ARG A 377 -1.72 8.43 3.16
C ARG A 377 -2.10 7.52 2.00
N MET A 378 -2.06 6.20 2.21
CA MET A 378 -2.44 5.23 1.19
C MET A 378 -3.96 5.07 1.14
N LYS A 379 -4.56 5.47 0.02
CA LYS A 379 -6.02 5.44 -0.13
C LYS A 379 -6.52 4.05 -0.56
N SER A 380 -7.60 3.61 0.08
CA SER A 380 -8.31 2.42 -0.38
C SER A 380 -8.86 2.64 -1.79
N THR A 381 -8.65 1.66 -2.67
CA THR A 381 -8.97 1.76 -4.10
C THR A 381 -9.53 0.42 -4.57
N GLU A 382 -10.68 0.46 -5.24
CA GLU A 382 -11.26 -0.72 -5.88
C GLU A 382 -10.90 -0.74 -7.37
N MET A 383 -10.34 -1.85 -7.83
CA MET A 383 -9.85 -2.05 -9.20
C MET A 383 -10.66 -3.18 -9.84
N ILE A 384 -11.81 -2.83 -10.41
CA ILE A 384 -12.77 -3.76 -11.02
C ILE A 384 -12.31 -4.12 -12.44
N PHE A 385 -12.04 -5.40 -12.66
CA PHE A 385 -11.58 -5.88 -13.95
C PHE A 385 -12.67 -5.71 -15.00
N THR A 386 -12.31 -5.06 -16.10
CA THR A 386 -13.15 -5.05 -17.28
C THR A 386 -13.13 -6.44 -17.94
N PRO A 387 -14.28 -6.91 -18.45
CA PRO A 387 -14.40 -8.19 -19.14
C PRO A 387 -13.39 -8.39 -20.28
#